data_AF-B9EUC1-F1
#
_entry.id   AF-B9EUC1-F1
#
_cell.length_a   1.000
_cell.length_b   1.000
_cell.length_c   1.000
_cell.angle_alpha   90.00
_cell.angle_beta   90.00
_cell.angle_gamma   90.00
#
_symmetry.space_group_name_H-M   'P 1'
#
loop_
_entity.id
_entity.type
_entity.pdbx_description
1 polymer ?
#
loop_
_entity_poly.entity_id
_entity_poly.type
_entity_poly.pdbx_seq_one_letter_code
_entity_poly.pdbx_strand_id
1 'polypeptide(L)'
;MWDYTGTADDLPPIHVDLVLIDEKGNAMYAEIPGVEADKFRPLLQESKVYTFSKFLILPSKPAYKPFPNKYMIKLTPWTNVEQVNEVPADFPSHVFNLVQFSYLSLRVGMQEYFTDVIGMIIGVSKLAYVRMASKTSDTPKRVIALRDLANCEVKLVLWGEHAPDFDADAVHSVGQDNAVVGIFVDTLMKAYNNEETLSGGSACKWYLNEDIPEINQFFDSLGDSAPKIQWISTGAESFGSSQRPARLEHKSVADLKKIDPWEAAGRSDNIPKEIAAVVSQKFTFAVSVTERSLMHRNISFQVNGIETFFGRQGSIPQPRE
;
A
#
# COMPACT_ATOMS: atom_id res chain seq x y z
N MET A 1 -3.53 -13.45 6.07
CA MET A 1 -3.93 -14.75 5.49
C MET A 1 -5.19 -14.53 4.65
N TRP A 2 -5.27 -15.11 3.45
CA TRP A 2 -6.47 -15.07 2.61
C TRP A 2 -6.61 -16.33 1.76
N ASP A 3 -7.83 -16.59 1.29
CA ASP A 3 -8.15 -17.76 0.47
C ASP A 3 -8.10 -17.44 -1.01
N TYR A 4 -7.60 -18.40 -1.79
CA TYR A 4 -7.70 -18.39 -3.25
C TYR A 4 -8.50 -19.60 -3.73
N THR A 5 -9.71 -19.34 -4.24
CA THR A 5 -10.65 -20.36 -4.75
C THR A 5 -10.70 -20.43 -6.28
N GLY A 6 -9.86 -19.66 -6.98
CA GLY A 6 -9.91 -19.52 -8.43
C GLY A 6 -11.05 -18.61 -8.89
N THR A 7 -11.83 -19.04 -9.90
CA THR A 7 -12.91 -18.23 -10.50
C THR A 7 -14.30 -18.52 -9.93
N ALA A 8 -14.43 -19.48 -9.01
CA ALA A 8 -15.69 -19.87 -8.41
C ALA A 8 -15.74 -19.40 -6.94
N ASP A 9 -16.88 -18.82 -6.57
CA ASP A 9 -17.19 -18.51 -5.19
C ASP A 9 -17.66 -19.82 -4.48
N ASP A 10 -17.52 -19.92 -3.17
CA ASP A 10 -18.00 -21.04 -2.32
C ASP A 10 -17.35 -22.43 -2.54
N LEU A 11 -16.19 -22.50 -3.21
CA LEU A 11 -15.39 -23.73 -3.28
C LEU A 11 -14.31 -23.76 -2.18
N PRO A 12 -13.87 -24.97 -1.74
CA PRO A 12 -12.67 -25.08 -0.93
C PRO A 12 -11.49 -24.34 -1.57
N PRO A 13 -10.62 -23.71 -0.77
CA PRO A 13 -9.48 -22.99 -1.31
C PRO A 13 -8.56 -23.94 -2.10
N ILE A 14 -8.09 -23.48 -3.24
CA ILE A 14 -7.00 -24.14 -3.99
C ILE A 14 -5.70 -24.01 -3.19
N HIS A 15 -5.50 -22.84 -2.58
CA HIS A 15 -4.48 -22.59 -1.58
C HIS A 15 -4.90 -21.44 -0.65
N VAL A 16 -4.26 -21.37 0.51
CA VAL A 16 -4.37 -20.27 1.46
C VAL A 16 -3.04 -19.53 1.47
N ASP A 17 -3.10 -18.23 1.31
CA ASP A 17 -1.95 -17.37 1.15
C ASP A 17 -1.64 -16.58 2.43
N LEU A 18 -0.35 -16.36 2.68
CA LEU A 18 0.15 -15.63 3.84
C LEU A 18 1.28 -14.68 3.48
N VAL A 19 1.40 -13.63 4.26
CA VAL A 19 2.61 -12.81 4.38
C VAL A 19 3.23 -13.13 5.73
N LEU A 20 4.50 -13.51 5.74
CA LEU A 20 5.29 -13.74 6.95
C LEU A 20 6.32 -12.62 7.07
N ILE A 21 6.54 -12.11 8.27
CA ILE A 21 7.52 -11.08 8.59
C ILE A 21 8.47 -11.64 9.63
N ASP A 22 9.77 -11.49 9.43
CA ASP A 22 10.78 -11.85 10.42
C ASP A 22 11.12 -10.69 11.37
N GLU A 23 11.93 -10.97 12.40
CA GLU A 23 12.39 -9.99 13.39
C GLU A 23 13.12 -8.78 12.78
N LYS A 24 13.63 -8.91 11.54
CA LYS A 24 14.37 -7.86 10.83
C LYS A 24 13.48 -7.05 9.89
N GLY A 25 12.18 -7.35 9.86
CA GLY A 25 11.22 -6.71 8.95
C GLY A 25 11.25 -7.27 7.53
N ASN A 26 11.93 -8.40 7.28
CA ASN A 26 11.87 -9.02 5.96
C ASN A 26 10.53 -9.74 5.79
N ALA A 27 9.82 -9.40 4.72
CA ALA A 27 8.59 -10.08 4.35
C ALA A 27 8.87 -11.25 3.39
N MET A 28 8.12 -12.34 3.52
CA MET A 28 8.07 -13.41 2.54
C MET A 28 6.65 -13.88 2.30
N TYR A 29 6.32 -14.07 1.02
CA TYR A 29 5.07 -14.69 0.62
C TYR A 29 5.12 -16.18 0.95
N ALA A 30 4.06 -16.71 1.55
CA ALA A 30 3.91 -18.13 1.87
C ALA A 30 2.56 -18.67 1.38
N GLU A 31 2.54 -19.96 1.04
CA GLU A 31 1.34 -20.66 0.57
C GLU A 31 1.12 -21.95 1.36
N ILE A 32 -0.11 -22.19 1.79
CA ILE A 32 -0.61 -23.48 2.26
C ILE A 32 -1.41 -24.12 1.13
N PRO A 33 -1.03 -25.32 0.64
CA PRO A 33 -1.86 -26.06 -0.31
C PRO A 33 -3.28 -26.25 0.22
N GLY A 34 -4.30 -26.15 -0.62
CA GLY A 34 -5.70 -26.26 -0.20
C GLY A 34 -6.01 -27.55 0.57
N VAL A 35 -5.38 -28.66 0.17
CA VAL A 35 -5.50 -29.97 0.85
C VAL A 35 -4.96 -29.97 2.29
N GLU A 36 -4.09 -29.02 2.64
CA GLU A 36 -3.53 -28.84 3.98
C GLU A 36 -4.20 -27.68 4.76
N ALA A 37 -5.16 -26.96 4.16
CA ALA A 37 -5.75 -25.77 4.76
C ALA A 37 -6.38 -26.06 6.14
N ASP A 38 -7.19 -27.12 6.22
CA ASP A 38 -7.90 -27.51 7.46
C ASP A 38 -6.94 -27.87 8.60
N LYS A 39 -5.74 -28.37 8.27
CA LYS A 39 -4.69 -28.68 9.25
C LYS A 39 -4.07 -27.42 9.84
N PHE A 40 -3.75 -26.43 8.99
CA PHE A 40 -2.94 -25.28 9.41
C PHE A 40 -3.76 -24.08 9.89
N ARG A 41 -5.00 -23.89 9.42
CA ARG A 41 -5.88 -22.81 9.88
C ARG A 41 -6.03 -22.69 11.40
N PRO A 42 -6.32 -23.77 12.15
CA PRO A 42 -6.49 -23.64 13.61
C PRO A 42 -5.17 -23.34 14.33
N LEU A 43 -4.02 -23.50 13.67
CA LEU A 43 -2.69 -23.28 14.26
C LEU A 43 -2.19 -21.85 14.05
N LEU A 44 -2.70 -21.15 13.04
CA LEU A 44 -2.18 -19.87 12.59
C LEU A 44 -3.19 -18.75 12.83
N GLN A 45 -2.78 -17.78 13.62
CA GLN A 45 -3.51 -16.55 13.88
C GLN A 45 -2.68 -15.36 13.41
N GLU A 46 -3.34 -14.41 12.77
CA GLU A 46 -2.71 -13.14 12.38
C GLU A 46 -2.19 -12.38 13.61
N SER A 47 -1.10 -11.63 13.42
CA SER A 47 -0.42 -10.86 14.48
C SER A 47 0.16 -11.71 15.63
N LYS A 48 0.31 -13.03 15.44
CA LYS A 48 1.07 -13.92 16.33
C LYS A 48 2.37 -14.35 15.66
N VAL A 49 3.38 -14.64 16.49
CA VAL A 49 4.72 -15.03 16.03
C VAL A 49 4.87 -16.54 16.15
N TYR A 50 5.50 -17.14 15.14
CA TYR A 50 5.66 -18.59 15.03
C TYR A 50 7.06 -18.96 14.55
N THR A 51 7.54 -20.11 15.01
CA THR A 51 8.66 -20.81 14.40
C THR A 51 8.13 -21.79 13.36
N PHE A 52 8.57 -21.64 12.11
CA PHE A 52 8.28 -22.56 11.02
C PHE A 52 9.50 -23.45 10.75
N SER A 53 9.29 -24.75 10.52
CA SER A 53 10.35 -25.65 10.03
C SER A 53 9.80 -26.72 9.10
N LYS A 54 10.65 -27.33 8.28
CA LYS A 54 10.27 -28.37 7.28
C LYS A 54 9.26 -27.85 6.23
N PHE A 55 9.44 -26.62 5.79
CA PHE A 55 8.75 -26.04 4.63
C PHE A 55 9.65 -26.10 3.38
N LEU A 56 9.08 -25.81 2.21
CA LEU A 56 9.83 -25.68 0.96
C LEU A 56 10.06 -24.20 0.62
N ILE A 57 11.19 -23.92 -0.02
CA ILE A 57 11.45 -22.64 -0.68
C ILE A 57 11.31 -22.85 -2.19
N LEU A 58 10.44 -22.07 -2.83
CA LEU A 58 10.17 -22.13 -4.26
C LEU A 58 10.38 -20.75 -4.91
N PRO A 59 10.63 -20.67 -6.23
CA PRO A 59 10.50 -19.41 -6.94
C PRO A 59 9.11 -18.80 -6.74
N SER A 60 9.05 -17.48 -6.59
CA SER A 60 7.77 -16.77 -6.43
C SER A 60 6.88 -16.90 -7.66
N LYS A 61 5.56 -16.79 -7.44
CA LYS A 61 4.56 -16.77 -8.52
C LYS A 61 4.79 -15.61 -9.50
N PRO A 62 4.39 -15.76 -10.76
CA PRO A 62 4.54 -14.71 -11.77
C PRO A 62 3.56 -13.54 -11.58
N ALA A 63 2.50 -13.71 -10.79
CA ALA A 63 1.46 -12.71 -10.56
C ALA A 63 0.83 -12.88 -9.17
N TYR A 64 0.13 -11.83 -8.74
CA TYR A 64 -0.64 -11.77 -7.49
C TYR A 64 0.20 -12.08 -6.25
N LYS A 65 1.44 -11.56 -6.22
CA LYS A 65 2.32 -11.64 -5.05
C LYS A 65 2.34 -10.29 -4.32
N PRO A 66 2.39 -10.30 -2.98
CA PRO A 66 2.40 -9.08 -2.19
C PRO A 66 3.73 -8.31 -2.31
N PHE A 67 4.86 -9.01 -2.49
CA PHE A 67 6.20 -8.40 -2.51
C PHE A 67 7.07 -8.85 -3.70
N PRO A 68 8.01 -8.01 -4.16
CA PRO A 68 9.01 -8.30 -5.20
C PRO A 68 10.13 -9.24 -4.78
N ASN A 69 9.79 -10.29 -4.04
CA ASN A 69 10.72 -11.31 -3.61
C ASN A 69 10.87 -12.41 -4.67
N LYS A 70 12.11 -12.88 -4.86
CA LYS A 70 12.45 -13.96 -5.80
C LYS A 70 11.90 -15.33 -5.38
N TYR A 71 11.77 -15.53 -4.06
CA TYR A 71 11.37 -16.79 -3.46
C TYR A 71 10.16 -16.65 -2.56
N MET A 72 9.41 -17.74 -2.42
CA MET A 72 8.27 -17.89 -1.52
C MET A 72 8.40 -19.19 -0.71
N ILE A 73 7.72 -19.24 0.43
CA ILE A 73 7.57 -20.44 1.24
C ILE A 73 6.36 -21.24 0.76
N LYS A 74 6.47 -22.56 0.74
CA LYS A 74 5.34 -23.47 0.56
C LYS A 74 5.27 -24.45 1.72
N LEU A 75 4.14 -24.45 2.43
CA LEU A 75 3.88 -25.39 3.51
C LEU A 75 3.65 -26.79 2.94
N THR A 76 4.08 -27.79 3.70
CA THR A 76 3.96 -29.21 3.36
C THR A 76 3.23 -29.96 4.47
N PRO A 77 2.78 -31.21 4.22
CA PRO A 77 2.24 -32.05 5.29
C PRO A 77 3.20 -32.24 6.48
N TRP A 78 4.50 -32.03 6.27
CA TRP A 78 5.56 -32.17 7.28
C TRP A 78 5.98 -30.86 7.92
N THR A 79 5.42 -29.72 7.50
CA THR A 79 5.76 -28.43 8.10
C THR A 79 5.27 -28.39 9.54
N ASN A 80 6.19 -28.02 10.43
CA ASN A 80 5.92 -27.76 11.83
C ASN A 80 5.73 -26.26 12.02
N VAL A 81 4.72 -25.89 12.80
CA VAL A 81 4.39 -24.52 13.18
C VAL A 81 4.23 -24.49 14.70
N GLU A 82 5.09 -23.74 15.38
CA GLU A 82 5.08 -23.62 16.84
C GLU A 82 4.95 -22.15 17.23
N GLN A 83 3.92 -21.80 18.02
CA GLN A 83 3.71 -20.43 18.44
C GLN A 83 4.77 -19.99 19.44
N VAL A 84 5.31 -18.78 19.24
CA VAL A 84 6.23 -18.11 20.16
C VAL A 84 5.41 -17.21 21.08
N ASN A 85 5.48 -17.48 22.40
CA ASN A 85 4.73 -16.71 23.40
C ASN A 85 5.49 -15.47 23.87
N GLU A 86 6.82 -15.56 23.99
CA GLU A 86 7.70 -14.46 24.39
C GLU A 86 8.23 -13.76 23.14
N VAL A 87 7.51 -12.71 22.72
CA VAL A 87 7.83 -11.93 21.52
C VAL A 87 8.53 -10.63 21.93
N PRO A 88 9.67 -10.27 21.33
CA PRO A 88 10.29 -8.97 21.53
C PRO A 88 9.31 -7.82 21.26
N ALA A 89 9.37 -6.76 22.06
CA ALA A 89 8.45 -5.61 21.93
C ALA A 89 8.61 -4.87 20.60
N ASP A 90 9.78 -4.98 19.97
CA ASP A 90 10.14 -4.40 18.68
C ASP A 90 9.93 -5.34 17.50
N PHE A 91 9.32 -6.53 17.70
CA PHE A 91 9.00 -7.43 16.61
C PHE A 91 7.97 -6.76 15.67
N PRO A 92 8.27 -6.63 14.36
CA PRO A 92 7.40 -5.92 13.44
C PRO A 92 6.07 -6.65 13.26
N SER A 93 4.96 -5.92 13.46
CA SER A 93 3.60 -6.44 13.31
C SER A 93 3.05 -6.30 11.90
N HIS A 94 3.59 -5.36 11.12
CA HIS A 94 3.11 -5.01 9.79
C HIS A 94 4.27 -4.82 8.81
N VAL A 95 3.97 -5.05 7.53
CA VAL A 95 4.85 -4.72 6.42
C VAL A 95 4.00 -4.23 5.26
N PHE A 96 4.41 -3.13 4.65
CA PHE A 96 3.68 -2.49 3.57
C PHE A 96 4.63 -2.10 2.44
N ASN A 97 4.15 -2.20 1.21
CA ASN A 97 4.83 -1.69 0.02
C ASN A 97 4.03 -0.51 -0.57
N LEU A 98 3.94 0.57 0.22
CA LEU A 98 3.06 1.70 -0.07
C LEU A 98 3.47 2.46 -1.34
N VAL A 99 2.49 2.71 -2.22
CA VAL A 99 2.63 3.46 -3.46
C VAL A 99 1.88 4.78 -3.36
N GLN A 100 2.55 5.89 -3.70
CA GLN A 100 1.90 7.22 -3.74
C GLN A 100 0.88 7.29 -4.87
N PHE A 101 -0.20 8.05 -4.68
CA PHE A 101 -1.33 8.05 -5.60
C PHE A 101 -0.94 8.56 -6.99
N SER A 102 0.03 9.49 -7.07
CA SER A 102 0.57 10.01 -8.33
C SER A 102 1.21 8.96 -9.24
N TYR A 103 1.60 7.80 -8.71
CA TYR A 103 2.19 6.70 -9.48
C TYR A 103 1.19 5.57 -9.79
N LEU A 104 -0.04 5.62 -9.29
CA LEU A 104 -1.00 4.54 -9.46
C LEU A 104 -1.37 4.29 -10.93
N SER A 105 -1.42 5.33 -11.76
CA SER A 105 -1.70 5.16 -13.20
C SER A 105 -0.66 4.28 -13.91
N LEU A 106 0.57 4.20 -13.38
CA LEU A 106 1.62 3.32 -13.93
C LEU A 106 1.38 1.83 -13.59
N ARG A 107 0.49 1.55 -12.62
CA ARG A 107 0.15 0.20 -12.17
C ARG A 107 -1.09 -0.36 -12.86
N VAL A 108 -1.77 0.41 -13.72
CA VAL A 108 -3.01 -0.04 -14.39
C VAL A 108 -2.75 -1.32 -15.17
N GLY A 109 -3.47 -2.39 -14.83
CA GLY A 109 -3.35 -3.69 -15.47
C GLY A 109 -2.11 -4.49 -15.07
N MET A 110 -1.22 -3.95 -14.24
CA MET A 110 -0.13 -4.72 -13.65
C MET A 110 -0.70 -5.69 -12.62
N GLN A 111 -0.44 -6.97 -12.84
CA GLN A 111 -0.88 -8.05 -11.94
C GLN A 111 0.30 -8.77 -11.29
N GLU A 112 1.54 -8.36 -11.60
CA GLU A 112 2.72 -9.01 -11.03
C GLU A 112 2.73 -8.89 -9.50
N TYR A 113 2.47 -7.68 -9.01
CA TYR A 113 2.43 -7.35 -7.58
C TYR A 113 1.14 -6.67 -7.22
N PHE A 114 0.68 -6.90 -6.00
CA PHE A 114 -0.33 -6.02 -5.43
C PHE A 114 0.23 -4.63 -5.14
N THR A 115 -0.70 -3.69 -4.92
CA THR A 115 -0.43 -2.29 -4.62
C THR A 115 -1.01 -1.96 -3.25
N ASP A 116 -0.16 -1.45 -2.36
CA ASP A 116 -0.59 -0.95 -1.06
C ASP A 116 -0.65 0.57 -1.13
N VAL A 117 -1.62 1.17 -0.46
CA VAL A 117 -1.80 2.62 -0.44
C VAL A 117 -2.16 3.10 0.96
N ILE A 118 -1.78 4.33 1.27
CA ILE A 118 -2.21 5.04 2.49
C ILE A 118 -2.91 6.34 2.08
N GLY A 119 -4.05 6.62 2.71
CA GLY A 119 -4.79 7.85 2.47
C GLY A 119 -5.89 8.07 3.48
N MET A 120 -6.38 9.31 3.55
CA MET A 120 -7.60 9.60 4.29
C MET A 120 -8.83 9.25 3.45
N ILE A 121 -9.84 8.70 4.12
CA ILE A 121 -11.15 8.46 3.52
C ILE A 121 -11.88 9.80 3.46
N ILE A 122 -12.37 10.15 2.27
CA ILE A 122 -13.15 11.37 2.03
C ILE A 122 -14.60 11.07 1.61
N GLY A 123 -14.88 9.80 1.28
CA GLY A 123 -16.22 9.37 0.93
C GLY A 123 -16.39 7.87 0.93
N VAL A 124 -17.61 7.42 1.22
CA VAL A 124 -17.98 6.00 1.24
C VAL A 124 -19.34 5.81 0.60
N SER A 125 -19.53 4.71 -0.13
CA SER A 125 -20.81 4.42 -0.78
C SER A 125 -21.68 3.52 0.07
N LYS A 126 -23.00 3.55 -0.16
CA LYS A 126 -23.87 2.46 0.28
C LYS A 126 -23.49 1.17 -0.45
N LEU A 127 -23.82 0.02 0.15
CA LEU A 127 -23.60 -1.29 -0.47
C LEU A 127 -24.48 -1.38 -1.72
N ALA A 128 -23.87 -1.70 -2.86
CA ALA A 128 -24.57 -1.95 -4.11
C ALA A 128 -24.32 -3.37 -4.60
N TYR A 129 -25.11 -3.79 -5.59
CA TYR A 129 -25.05 -5.11 -6.19
C TYR A 129 -24.95 -4.92 -7.70
N VAL A 130 -23.96 -5.57 -8.31
CA VAL A 130 -23.71 -5.48 -9.76
C VAL A 130 -23.73 -6.86 -10.36
N ARG A 131 -24.53 -7.04 -11.43
CA ARG A 131 -24.50 -8.25 -12.25
C ARG A 131 -23.33 -8.19 -13.22
N MET A 132 -22.31 -9.03 -12.99
CA MET A 132 -21.22 -9.20 -13.94
C MET A 132 -21.68 -10.12 -15.08
N ALA A 133 -21.31 -9.81 -16.33
CA ALA A 133 -21.71 -10.61 -17.50
C ALA A 133 -21.29 -12.09 -17.40
N SER A 134 -20.21 -12.37 -16.67
CA SER A 134 -19.67 -13.71 -16.45
C SER A 134 -20.27 -14.46 -15.25
N LYS A 135 -21.12 -13.82 -14.44
CA LYS A 135 -21.71 -14.42 -13.22
C LYS A 135 -23.23 -14.45 -13.30
N THR A 136 -23.82 -15.51 -12.77
CA THR A 136 -25.27 -15.72 -12.67
C THR A 136 -25.88 -15.10 -11.41
N SER A 137 -25.06 -14.60 -10.49
CA SER A 137 -25.45 -13.92 -9.25
C SER A 137 -24.97 -12.47 -9.25
N ASP A 138 -25.66 -11.62 -8.49
CA ASP A 138 -25.21 -10.26 -8.26
C ASP A 138 -24.00 -10.26 -7.32
N THR A 139 -22.96 -9.50 -7.67
CA THR A 139 -21.75 -9.35 -6.85
C THR A 139 -21.87 -8.07 -6.01
N PRO A 140 -21.73 -8.16 -4.68
CA PRO A 140 -21.68 -6.98 -3.81
C PRO A 140 -20.51 -6.07 -4.21
N LYS A 141 -20.74 -4.76 -4.13
CA LYS A 141 -19.80 -3.70 -4.49
C LYS A 141 -19.90 -2.55 -3.48
N ARG A 142 -18.75 -2.08 -3.01
CA ARG A 142 -18.63 -0.83 -2.24
C ARG A 142 -17.51 0.03 -2.80
N VAL A 143 -17.75 1.35 -2.83
CA VAL A 143 -16.75 2.33 -3.28
C VAL A 143 -16.32 3.18 -2.09
N ILE A 144 -15.02 3.37 -1.97
CA ILE A 144 -14.36 4.23 -0.99
C ILE A 144 -13.54 5.26 -1.77
N ALA A 145 -13.72 6.54 -1.48
CA ALA A 145 -12.91 7.61 -2.03
C ALA A 145 -11.79 7.94 -1.06
N LEU A 146 -10.55 7.84 -1.53
CA LEU A 146 -9.34 8.10 -0.76
C LEU A 146 -8.68 9.38 -1.27
N ARG A 147 -8.03 10.12 -0.37
CA ARG A 147 -7.17 11.27 -0.69
C ARG A 147 -5.82 11.14 0.02
N ASP A 148 -4.73 11.44 -0.68
CA ASP A 148 -3.39 11.52 -0.09
C ASP A 148 -3.01 12.94 0.38
N LEU A 149 -1.82 13.09 0.96
CA LEU A 149 -1.28 14.38 1.41
C LEU A 149 -0.93 15.35 0.27
N ALA A 150 -0.90 14.86 -0.98
CA ALA A 150 -0.73 15.67 -2.17
C ALA A 150 -2.07 16.12 -2.78
N ASN A 151 -3.19 15.81 -2.11
CA ASN A 151 -4.56 16.01 -2.58
C ASN A 151 -4.90 15.23 -3.87
N CYS A 152 -4.16 14.17 -4.16
CA CYS A 152 -4.56 13.22 -5.19
C CYS A 152 -5.69 12.36 -4.65
N GLU A 153 -6.69 12.09 -5.48
CA GLU A 153 -7.82 11.24 -5.12
C GLU A 153 -7.85 9.97 -5.97
N VAL A 154 -8.20 8.86 -5.34
CA VAL A 154 -8.43 7.57 -6.02
C VAL A 154 -9.64 6.88 -5.40
N LYS A 155 -10.40 6.17 -6.23
CA LYS A 155 -11.46 5.28 -5.75
C LYS A 155 -10.90 3.89 -5.52
N LEU A 156 -11.21 3.31 -4.36
CA LEU A 156 -11.06 1.89 -4.08
C LEU A 156 -12.44 1.22 -4.17
N VAL A 157 -12.53 0.17 -4.99
CA VAL A 157 -13.73 -0.64 -5.15
C VAL A 157 -13.51 -1.99 -4.50
N LEU A 158 -14.26 -2.25 -3.42
CA LEU A 158 -14.34 -3.55 -2.75
C LEU A 158 -15.41 -4.40 -3.42
N TRP A 159 -15.12 -5.69 -3.59
CA TRP A 159 -15.98 -6.65 -4.27
C TRP A 159 -16.25 -7.87 -3.41
N GLY A 160 -17.36 -8.57 -3.68
CA GLY A 160 -17.66 -9.85 -3.03
C GLY A 160 -17.83 -9.67 -1.53
N GLU A 161 -17.26 -10.59 -0.74
CA GLU A 161 -17.36 -10.61 0.72
C GLU A 161 -16.77 -9.35 1.38
N HIS A 162 -15.75 -8.74 0.79
CA HIS A 162 -15.10 -7.55 1.38
C HIS A 162 -15.94 -6.28 1.27
N ALA A 163 -16.92 -6.23 0.36
CA ALA A 163 -17.81 -5.08 0.23
C ALA A 163 -18.72 -4.89 1.46
N PRO A 164 -19.44 -5.92 1.96
CA PRO A 164 -20.20 -5.82 3.20
C PRO A 164 -19.32 -5.77 4.46
N ASP A 165 -18.14 -6.40 4.48
CA ASP A 165 -17.23 -6.40 5.64
C ASP A 165 -16.73 -5.01 6.02
N PHE A 166 -16.65 -4.09 5.05
CA PHE A 166 -16.31 -2.70 5.31
C PHE A 166 -17.51 -1.94 5.91
N ASP A 167 -17.41 -1.60 7.20
CA ASP A 167 -18.42 -0.83 7.94
C ASP A 167 -18.41 0.66 7.57
N ALA A 168 -19.02 0.97 6.44
CA ALA A 168 -19.12 2.34 5.94
C ALA A 168 -19.96 3.26 6.82
N ASP A 169 -20.94 2.72 7.55
CA ASP A 169 -21.78 3.55 8.42
C ASP A 169 -20.99 4.00 9.65
N ALA A 170 -20.20 3.11 10.26
CA ALA A 170 -19.26 3.49 11.33
C ALA A 170 -18.18 4.46 10.83
N VAL A 171 -17.55 4.19 9.68
CA VAL A 171 -16.54 5.07 9.09
C VAL A 171 -17.12 6.45 8.78
N HIS A 172 -18.30 6.52 8.17
CA HIS A 172 -18.98 7.79 7.91
C HIS A 172 -19.30 8.55 9.21
N SER A 173 -19.76 7.84 10.25
CA SER A 173 -20.07 8.43 11.56
C SER A 173 -18.82 9.05 12.20
N VAL A 174 -17.71 8.32 12.28
CA VAL A 174 -16.42 8.84 12.79
C VAL A 174 -15.95 10.01 11.94
N GLY A 175 -16.09 9.89 10.62
CA GLY A 175 -15.73 10.89 9.61
C GLY A 175 -16.47 12.22 9.69
N GLN A 176 -17.45 12.39 10.58
CA GLN A 176 -18.12 13.68 10.79
C GLN A 176 -17.35 14.61 11.72
N ASP A 177 -16.59 14.04 12.65
CA ASP A 177 -15.89 14.75 13.71
C ASP A 177 -14.37 14.53 13.65
N ASN A 178 -13.90 13.42 13.07
CA ASN A 178 -12.50 13.05 12.99
C ASN A 178 -12.11 12.61 11.58
N ALA A 179 -10.85 12.82 11.21
CA ALA A 179 -10.33 12.22 9.99
C ALA A 179 -10.21 10.70 10.17
N VAL A 180 -10.46 9.96 9.08
CA VAL A 180 -10.23 8.51 9.03
C VAL A 180 -9.12 8.25 8.04
N VAL A 181 -7.95 7.85 8.54
CA VAL A 181 -6.77 7.50 7.75
C VAL A 181 -6.66 5.98 7.71
N GLY A 182 -6.43 5.44 6.52
CA GLY A 182 -6.34 4.01 6.30
C GLY A 182 -5.16 3.60 5.45
N ILE A 183 -4.55 2.48 5.81
CA ILE A 183 -3.70 1.71 4.90
C ILE A 183 -4.57 0.63 4.27
N PHE A 184 -4.57 0.53 2.94
CA PHE A 184 -5.26 -0.49 2.16
C PHE A 184 -4.21 -1.30 1.41
N VAL A 185 -4.11 -2.58 1.74
CA VAL A 185 -3.09 -3.49 1.19
C VAL A 185 -3.69 -4.44 0.18
N ASP A 186 -2.81 -5.05 -0.62
CA ASP A 186 -3.15 -6.13 -1.52
C ASP A 186 -4.22 -5.76 -2.58
N THR A 187 -4.20 -4.50 -3.04
CA THR A 187 -5.11 -3.98 -4.07
C THR A 187 -4.52 -4.09 -5.48
N LEU A 188 -5.37 -3.98 -6.51
CA LEU A 188 -4.94 -3.93 -7.91
C LEU A 188 -5.50 -2.69 -8.62
N MET A 189 -4.63 -1.96 -9.31
CA MET A 189 -5.07 -0.85 -10.14
C MET A 189 -5.72 -1.36 -11.45
N LYS A 190 -6.97 -0.97 -11.69
CA LYS A 190 -7.77 -1.38 -12.86
C LYS A 190 -8.35 -0.17 -13.57
N ALA A 191 -8.49 -0.28 -14.89
CA ALA A 191 -9.28 0.63 -15.69
C ALA A 191 -10.60 -0.04 -16.07
N TYR A 192 -11.73 0.56 -15.70
CA TYR A 192 -13.07 0.09 -16.06
C TYR A 192 -13.95 1.27 -16.47
N ASN A 193 -14.63 1.17 -17.62
CA ASN A 193 -15.45 2.27 -18.18
C ASN A 193 -14.72 3.63 -18.22
N ASN A 194 -13.44 3.63 -18.61
CA ASN A 194 -12.55 4.80 -18.64
C ASN A 194 -12.26 5.43 -17.27
N GLU A 195 -12.56 4.74 -16.17
CA GLU A 195 -12.20 5.15 -14.82
C GLU A 195 -11.09 4.26 -14.26
N GLU A 196 -10.03 4.90 -13.77
CA GLU A 196 -8.88 4.27 -13.12
C GLU A 196 -9.17 4.16 -11.61
N THR A 197 -9.29 2.92 -11.10
CA THR A 197 -9.64 2.65 -9.70
C THR A 197 -8.76 1.55 -9.12
N LEU A 198 -8.52 1.61 -7.80
CA LEU A 198 -8.02 0.48 -7.05
C LEU A 198 -9.15 -0.53 -6.87
N SER A 199 -8.83 -1.82 -6.96
CA SER A 199 -9.76 -2.92 -6.77
C SER A 199 -9.27 -3.78 -5.60
N GLY A 200 -10.07 -3.87 -4.55
CA GLY A 200 -9.85 -4.79 -3.44
C GLY A 200 -10.59 -6.10 -3.67
N GLY A 201 -9.84 -7.20 -3.81
CA GLY A 201 -10.36 -8.57 -3.89
C GLY A 201 -10.20 -9.32 -2.56
N SER A 202 -10.15 -10.66 -2.59
CA SER A 202 -10.03 -11.49 -1.38
C SER A 202 -8.72 -11.33 -0.59
N ALA A 203 -7.66 -10.85 -1.25
CA ALA A 203 -6.39 -10.55 -0.58
C ALA A 203 -6.42 -9.21 0.17
N CYS A 204 -7.32 -8.30 -0.22
CA CYS A 204 -7.30 -6.91 0.23
C CYS A 204 -7.61 -6.80 1.72
N LYS A 205 -6.81 -6.05 2.46
CA LYS A 205 -7.08 -5.70 3.86
C LYS A 205 -6.96 -4.22 4.09
N TRP A 206 -7.50 -3.76 5.21
CA TRP A 206 -7.40 -2.36 5.62
C TRP A 206 -7.16 -2.22 7.12
N TYR A 207 -6.41 -1.19 7.47
CA TYR A 207 -6.09 -0.80 8.85
C TYR A 207 -6.52 0.66 9.00
N LEU A 208 -7.54 0.94 9.81
CA LEU A 208 -8.13 2.28 9.93
C LEU A 208 -7.85 2.86 11.31
N ASN A 209 -7.21 4.03 11.35
CA ASN A 209 -6.88 4.74 12.59
C ASN A 209 -6.19 3.84 13.64
N GLU A 210 -5.46 2.83 13.21
CA GLU A 210 -4.67 1.97 14.09
C GLU A 210 -3.36 2.67 14.47
N ASP A 211 -2.78 2.27 15.61
CA ASP A 211 -1.48 2.75 16.07
C ASP A 211 -0.35 2.11 15.25
N ILE A 212 -0.21 2.59 14.02
CA ILE A 212 0.77 2.16 13.03
C ILE A 212 1.63 3.37 12.65
N PRO A 213 2.97 3.25 12.62
CA PRO A 213 3.87 4.39 12.38
C PRO A 213 3.50 5.23 11.14
N GLU A 214 3.15 4.59 10.03
CA GLU A 214 2.77 5.25 8.78
C GLU A 214 1.44 6.02 8.90
N ILE A 215 0.46 5.50 9.65
CA ILE A 215 -0.82 6.17 9.92
C ILE A 215 -0.59 7.38 10.83
N ASN A 216 0.16 7.20 11.92
CA ASN A 216 0.52 8.28 12.85
C ASN A 216 1.26 9.41 12.12
N GLN A 217 2.22 9.06 11.27
CA GLN A 217 2.95 10.03 10.46
C GLN A 217 2.06 10.76 9.45
N PHE A 218 1.05 10.08 8.89
CA PHE A 218 0.06 10.70 8.01
C PHE A 218 -0.77 11.73 8.79
N PHE A 219 -1.23 11.40 10.01
CA PHE A 219 -1.94 12.32 10.89
C PHE A 219 -1.09 13.53 11.28
N ASP A 220 0.18 13.34 11.66
CA ASP A 220 1.10 14.43 11.98
C ASP A 220 1.31 15.40 10.82
N SER A 221 1.17 14.90 9.59
CA SER A 221 1.30 15.68 8.36
C SER A 221 -0.04 16.28 7.88
N LEU A 222 -1.15 15.92 8.53
CA LEU A 222 -2.47 16.42 8.21
C LEU A 222 -2.61 17.85 8.78
N GLY A 223 -3.00 18.80 7.94
CA GLY A 223 -3.31 20.16 8.41
C GLY A 223 -4.61 20.22 9.21
N ASP A 224 -4.96 21.40 9.71
CA ASP A 224 -6.09 21.64 10.63
C ASP A 224 -7.50 21.38 10.06
N SER A 225 -7.64 20.91 8.82
CA SER A 225 -8.94 20.72 8.17
C SER A 225 -8.99 19.47 7.30
N ALA A 226 -9.35 18.33 7.91
CA ALA A 226 -9.80 17.17 7.17
C ALA A 226 -11.26 17.36 6.68
N PRO A 227 -11.59 17.02 5.43
CA PRO A 227 -12.97 17.08 4.97
C PRO A 227 -13.82 16.04 5.71
N LYS A 228 -15.10 16.37 5.95
CA LYS A 228 -16.07 15.38 6.43
C LYS A 228 -16.26 14.28 5.38
N ILE A 229 -16.39 13.04 5.84
CA ILE A 229 -16.65 11.91 4.96
C ILE A 229 -18.08 12.02 4.41
N GLN A 230 -18.21 11.94 3.09
CA GLN A 230 -19.50 12.04 2.40
C GLN A 230 -20.04 10.67 1.99
N TRP A 231 -21.37 10.54 1.93
CA TRP A 231 -21.99 9.45 1.20
C TRP A 231 -21.83 9.69 -0.30
N ILE A 232 -21.22 8.74 -0.98
CA ILE A 232 -20.97 8.82 -2.42
C ILE A 232 -21.90 7.90 -3.17
N SER A 233 -22.39 8.36 -4.32
CA SER A 233 -23.22 7.51 -5.18
C SER A 233 -22.37 6.36 -5.74
N THR A 234 -22.94 5.17 -5.82
CA THR A 234 -22.28 3.97 -6.37
C THR A 234 -22.17 4.00 -7.90
N GLY A 235 -22.81 4.99 -8.54
CA GLY A 235 -22.79 5.27 -9.96
C GLY A 235 -21.61 6.13 -10.42
N ALA A 236 -21.58 6.42 -11.71
CA ALA A 236 -20.53 7.18 -12.41
C ALA A 236 -20.52 8.69 -12.08
N GLU A 237 -20.85 9.07 -10.86
CA GLU A 237 -20.50 10.42 -10.40
C GLU A 237 -18.99 10.42 -10.18
N SER A 238 -18.34 11.15 -11.07
CA SER A 238 -16.97 11.57 -10.90
C SER A 238 -16.93 12.36 -9.60
N PHE A 239 -16.17 11.87 -8.61
CA PHE A 239 -15.54 12.81 -7.69
C PHE A 239 -14.74 13.75 -8.57
N GLY A 240 -14.88 15.06 -8.30
CA GLY A 240 -14.39 16.13 -9.16
C GLY A 240 -13.09 15.70 -9.80
N SER A 241 -13.09 15.67 -11.15
CA SER A 241 -12.04 15.14 -12.01
C SER A 241 -10.73 15.14 -11.26
N SER A 242 -10.05 13.99 -11.16
CA SER A 242 -8.68 13.90 -10.66
C SER A 242 -8.04 15.24 -10.91
N GLN A 243 -7.80 16.04 -9.87
CA GLN A 243 -6.70 16.97 -10.00
C GLN A 243 -5.53 16.01 -10.04
N ARG A 244 -5.29 15.45 -11.24
CA ARG A 244 -3.99 14.99 -11.66
C ARG A 244 -3.13 16.14 -11.17
N PRO A 245 -2.28 15.97 -10.13
CA PRO A 245 -1.18 16.91 -10.00
C PRO A 245 -0.63 16.99 -11.40
N ALA A 246 -0.65 18.20 -12.00
CA ALA A 246 -0.42 18.41 -13.43
C ALA A 246 0.66 17.44 -13.85
N ARG A 247 0.28 16.42 -14.66
CA ARG A 247 1.07 15.19 -14.89
C ARG A 247 2.52 15.60 -14.91
N LEU A 248 3.26 15.31 -13.82
CA LEU A 248 4.59 15.89 -13.64
C LEU A 248 5.36 15.54 -14.90
N GLU A 249 5.75 16.57 -15.68
CA GLU A 249 6.43 16.33 -16.93
C GLU A 249 7.68 15.52 -16.60
N HIS A 250 7.78 14.32 -17.16
CA HIS A 250 8.94 13.49 -16.96
C HIS A 250 10.11 14.15 -17.71
N LYS A 251 10.94 14.92 -17.00
CA LYS A 251 12.14 15.55 -17.53
C LYS A 251 13.34 14.66 -17.25
N SER A 252 14.18 14.43 -18.25
CA SER A 252 15.44 13.72 -18.02
C SER A 252 16.39 14.61 -17.19
N VAL A 253 17.43 14.01 -16.59
CA VAL A 253 18.50 14.78 -15.92
C VAL A 253 19.15 15.78 -16.88
N ALA A 254 19.23 15.46 -18.18
CA ALA A 254 19.75 16.36 -19.19
C ALA A 254 18.80 17.55 -19.47
N ASP A 255 17.50 17.35 -19.33
CA ASP A 255 16.50 18.42 -19.49
C ASP A 255 16.45 19.34 -18.27
N LEU A 256 16.58 18.78 -17.05
CA LEU A 256 16.69 19.56 -15.82
C LEU A 256 17.90 20.49 -15.82
N LYS A 257 19.03 20.05 -16.40
CA LYS A 257 20.26 20.86 -16.54
C LYS A 257 20.13 22.04 -17.52
N LYS A 258 19.10 22.04 -18.38
CA LYS A 258 18.83 23.11 -19.36
C LYS A 258 17.84 24.15 -18.85
N ILE A 259 17.25 23.93 -17.67
CA ILE A 259 16.34 24.88 -17.03
C ILE A 259 17.21 26.00 -16.43
N ASP A 260 16.94 27.25 -16.82
CA ASP A 260 17.58 28.40 -16.17
C ASP A 260 17.05 28.52 -14.73
N PRO A 261 17.93 28.45 -13.70
CA PRO A 261 17.52 28.57 -12.30
C PRO A 261 16.86 29.91 -11.97
N TRP A 262 17.03 30.93 -12.82
CA TRP A 262 16.66 32.32 -12.54
C TRP A 262 15.50 32.85 -13.40
N GLU A 263 15.08 32.16 -14.47
CA GLU A 263 13.86 32.56 -15.21
C GLU A 263 12.55 32.22 -14.47
N ALA A 264 12.61 31.46 -13.37
CA ALA A 264 11.47 31.19 -12.49
C ALA A 264 11.31 32.24 -11.34
N ALA A 265 12.04 33.35 -11.38
CA ALA A 265 12.25 34.31 -10.28
C ALA A 265 11.04 35.23 -9.91
N GLY A 266 9.81 34.75 -10.07
CA GLY A 266 8.59 35.52 -9.79
C GLY A 266 7.88 35.22 -8.46
N ARG A 267 8.25 34.18 -7.72
CA ARG A 267 7.59 33.82 -6.45
C ARG A 267 8.62 33.38 -5.42
N SER A 268 8.60 34.02 -4.26
CA SER A 268 9.43 33.69 -3.10
C SER A 268 9.28 32.20 -2.75
N ASP A 269 10.38 31.47 -2.96
CA ASP A 269 10.74 30.11 -2.54
C ASP A 269 11.34 29.37 -3.74
N ASN A 270 12.66 29.50 -3.88
CA ASN A 270 13.50 29.26 -5.05
C ASN A 270 13.64 27.79 -5.50
N ILE A 271 12.58 26.99 -5.46
CA ILE A 271 12.58 25.61 -5.95
C ILE A 271 11.26 25.36 -6.69
N PRO A 272 11.28 24.94 -7.98
CA PRO A 272 10.07 24.55 -8.69
C PRO A 272 9.23 23.58 -7.85
N LYS A 273 7.89 23.72 -7.85
CA LYS A 273 7.00 22.95 -6.96
C LYS A 273 7.25 21.44 -7.05
N GLU A 274 7.62 20.99 -8.23
CA GLU A 274 7.93 19.60 -8.58
C GLU A 274 9.21 19.13 -7.88
N ILE A 275 10.23 19.98 -7.83
CA ILE A 275 11.48 19.71 -7.11
C ILE A 275 11.24 19.88 -5.61
N ALA A 276 10.49 20.90 -5.18
CA ALA A 276 10.16 21.14 -3.78
C ALA A 276 9.39 19.95 -3.17
N ALA A 277 8.48 19.36 -3.94
CA ALA A 277 7.73 18.17 -3.55
C ALA A 277 8.63 16.94 -3.37
N VAL A 278 9.75 16.84 -4.10
CA VAL A 278 10.71 15.72 -3.98
C VAL A 278 11.75 16.00 -2.88
N VAL A 279 12.35 17.18 -2.84
CA VAL A 279 13.42 17.52 -1.87
C VAL A 279 12.90 17.76 -0.46
N SER A 280 11.60 18.03 -0.30
CA SER A 280 10.96 18.03 1.01
C SER A 280 10.64 16.62 1.49
N GLN A 281 10.81 15.55 0.71
CA GLN A 281 10.55 14.20 1.21
C GLN A 281 11.71 13.67 2.06
N LYS A 282 11.39 12.89 3.10
CA LYS A 282 12.36 12.06 3.80
C LYS A 282 12.57 10.76 3.03
N PHE A 283 13.83 10.45 2.79
CA PHE A 283 14.26 9.23 2.10
C PHE A 283 15.05 8.35 3.06
N THR A 284 14.74 7.06 3.07
CA THR A 284 15.63 6.05 3.63
C THR A 284 16.49 5.49 2.50
N PHE A 285 17.81 5.55 2.64
CA PHE A 285 18.73 5.05 1.63
C PHE A 285 19.38 3.74 2.08
N ALA A 286 19.34 2.73 1.21
CA ALA A 286 20.22 1.58 1.34
C ALA A 286 21.64 2.03 1.02
N VAL A 287 22.58 1.93 1.96
CA VAL A 287 23.97 2.35 1.74
C VAL A 287 24.97 1.22 1.98
N SER A 288 26.01 1.17 1.15
CA SER A 288 27.19 0.34 1.38
C SER A 288 28.24 1.14 2.13
N VAL A 289 28.73 0.59 3.24
CA VAL A 289 29.80 1.18 4.04
C VAL A 289 31.00 0.23 4.03
N THR A 290 32.17 0.75 3.68
CA THR A 290 33.43 -0.01 3.81
C THR A 290 34.20 0.51 5.01
N GLU A 291 35.03 -0.34 5.63
CA GLU A 291 35.90 0.06 6.74
C GLU A 291 36.83 1.23 6.35
N ARG A 292 37.30 1.24 5.11
CA ARG A 292 38.09 2.35 4.55
C ARG A 292 37.29 3.66 4.47
N SER A 293 35.98 3.61 4.21
CA SER A 293 35.10 4.80 4.15
C SER A 293 34.87 5.47 5.50
N LEU A 294 35.02 4.73 6.61
CA LEU A 294 34.86 5.24 7.98
C LEU A 294 36.17 5.84 8.54
N MET A 295 37.31 5.48 7.96
CA MET A 295 38.64 5.93 8.39
C MET A 295 39.05 7.29 7.83
N HIS A 296 38.25 7.89 6.95
CA HIS A 296 38.54 9.20 6.36
C HIS A 296 37.86 10.33 7.15
N ARG A 297 38.50 11.51 7.18
CA ARG A 297 37.94 12.73 7.81
C ARG A 297 36.57 13.12 7.24
N ASN A 298 36.34 12.84 5.97
CA ASN A 298 35.05 13.03 5.30
C ASN A 298 34.45 11.66 5.02
N ILE A 299 33.47 11.25 5.82
CA ILE A 299 32.77 9.99 5.68
C ILE A 299 31.91 10.05 4.41
N SER A 300 32.07 9.08 3.52
CA SER A 300 31.29 8.96 2.29
C SER A 300 30.63 7.59 2.18
N PHE A 301 29.37 7.56 1.76
CA PHE A 301 28.58 6.34 1.60
C PHE A 301 28.22 6.14 0.14
N GLN A 302 28.23 4.89 -0.32
CA GLN A 302 27.66 4.55 -1.62
C GLN A 302 26.17 4.26 -1.43
N VAL A 303 25.31 5.09 -2.02
CA VAL A 303 23.86 4.86 -2.05
C VAL A 303 23.58 3.76 -3.08
N ASN A 304 23.06 2.63 -2.61
CA ASN A 304 22.69 1.48 -3.43
C ASN A 304 21.24 1.57 -3.92
N GLY A 305 20.37 2.26 -3.19
CA GLY A 305 18.95 2.39 -3.51
C GLY A 305 18.18 3.24 -2.49
N ILE A 306 16.90 3.48 -2.79
CA ILE A 306 15.94 4.16 -1.91
C ILE A 306 14.98 3.08 -1.39
N GLU A 307 14.84 2.97 -0.06
CA GLU A 307 14.05 1.92 0.59
C GLU A 307 12.61 2.36 0.92
N THR A 308 12.38 3.63 1.33
CA THR A 308 11.03 4.17 1.63
C THR A 308 10.90 5.67 1.35
N PHE A 309 9.66 6.13 1.08
CA PHE A 309 9.27 7.53 0.84
C PHE A 309 8.16 7.97 1.81
N PHE A 310 8.48 8.37 3.05
CA PHE A 310 7.46 8.96 3.94
C PHE A 310 7.98 10.12 4.80
N GLY A 311 7.27 11.25 4.72
CA GLY A 311 7.44 12.43 5.58
C GLY A 311 7.91 13.68 4.84
N ARG A 312 7.50 14.86 5.30
CA ARG A 312 8.04 16.15 4.84
C ARG A 312 9.13 16.68 5.78
N GLN A 313 10.20 17.25 5.22
CA GLN A 313 11.22 18.01 5.93
C GLN A 313 10.70 19.45 6.09
N GLY A 314 10.58 19.94 7.34
CA GLY A 314 10.01 21.25 7.64
C GLY A 314 10.83 22.44 7.12
N SER A 315 12.07 22.22 6.69
CA SER A 315 12.90 23.22 6.01
C SER A 315 13.87 22.53 5.07
N ILE A 316 14.10 23.14 3.90
CA ILE A 316 15.08 22.66 2.93
C ILE A 316 16.46 23.06 3.45
N PRO A 317 17.39 22.12 3.69
CA PRO A 317 18.74 22.47 4.14
C PRO A 317 19.40 23.40 3.13
N GLN A 318 19.87 24.57 3.59
CA GLN A 318 20.66 25.42 2.71
C GLN A 318 22.00 24.73 2.41
N PRO A 319 22.42 24.69 1.14
CA PRO A 319 23.75 24.20 0.80
C PRO A 319 24.78 25.00 1.59
N ARG A 320 25.70 24.31 2.27
CA ARG A 320 26.89 24.98 2.79
C ARG A 320 27.78 25.28 1.58
N GLU A 321 28.09 26.56 1.39
CA GLU A 321 29.12 27.03 0.45
C GLU A 321 30.49 26.40 0.77
#